data_AF-A0A519VP25-F1
#
_entry.id   AF-A0A519VP25-F1
#
_cell.length_a   1.000
_cell.length_b   1.000
_cell.length_c   1.000
_cell.angle_alpha   90.00
_cell.angle_beta   90.00
_cell.angle_gamma   90.00
#
_symmetry.space_group_name_H-M   'P 1'
#
loop_
_entity.id
_entity.type
_entity.pdbx_description
1 polymer ?
#
loop_
_entity_poly.entity_id
_entity_poly.type
_entity_poly.pdbx_seq_one_letter_code
_entity_poly.pdbx_strand_id
1 'polypeptide(L)'
;MQDQLNATTERLAAQLNAAAQRLRVPVEVVHAGSLWKIKLTAELPYPALLFALLREKGVHIWDNFPCFLTAAHSEADVQLVVQAFTDSLAELKAGFWELATAEAMLALASPLAALNQPPVPGARLGRDPLGNPAWYLADPDRPGRFVQLAVPALV
;
A
#
# COMPACT_ATOMS: atom_id res chain seq x y z
N MET A 1 15.16 33.65 12.78
CA MET A 1 14.45 32.66 13.62
C MET A 1 13.39 31.90 12.81
N GLN A 2 12.45 32.59 12.16
CA GLN A 2 11.39 31.91 11.38
C GLN A 2 11.95 31.05 10.23
N ASP A 3 12.92 31.58 9.47
CA ASP A 3 13.53 30.84 8.35
C ASP A 3 14.26 29.56 8.79
N GLN A 4 14.92 29.62 9.95
CA GLN A 4 15.63 28.47 10.52
C GLN A 4 14.64 27.39 10.97
N LEU A 5 13.54 27.77 11.62
CA LEU A 5 12.48 26.83 12.03
C LEU A 5 11.82 26.17 10.82
N ASN A 6 11.53 26.94 9.77
CA ASN A 6 10.99 26.43 8.52
C ASN A 6 11.97 25.44 7.85
N ALA A 7 13.25 25.79 7.76
CA ALA A 7 14.29 24.92 7.22
C ALA A 7 14.45 23.63 8.04
N THR A 8 14.33 23.69 9.37
CA THR A 8 14.35 22.48 10.23
C THR A 8 13.13 21.60 9.97
N THR A 9 11.94 22.19 9.81
CA THR A 9 10.72 21.44 9.51
C THR A 9 10.77 20.79 8.12
N GLU A 10 11.34 21.48 7.14
CA GLU A 10 11.60 20.93 5.80
C GLU A 10 12.59 19.75 5.86
N ARG A 11 13.70 19.88 6.60
CA ARG A 11 14.65 18.77 6.82
C ARG A 11 14.00 17.58 7.52
N LEU A 12 13.17 17.82 8.53
CA LEU A 12 12.41 16.77 9.22
C LEU A 12 11.51 16.04 8.23
N ALA A 13 10.64 16.77 7.52
CA ALA A 13 9.72 16.18 6.55
C ALA A 13 10.43 15.39 5.45
N ALA A 14 11.57 15.90 4.94
CA ALA A 14 12.40 15.20 3.98
C ALA A 14 12.94 13.86 4.52
N GLN A 15 13.44 13.84 5.76
CA GLN A 15 13.95 12.62 6.40
C GLN A 15 12.83 11.58 6.65
N LEU A 16 11.67 12.02 7.13
CA LEU A 16 10.52 11.14 7.35
C LEU A 16 10.01 10.54 6.02
N ASN A 17 9.93 11.34 4.97
CA ASN A 17 9.56 10.86 3.63
C ASN A 17 10.60 9.88 3.07
N ALA A 18 11.90 10.16 3.25
CA ALA A 18 12.96 9.25 2.82
C ALA A 18 12.87 7.89 3.55
N ALA A 19 12.54 7.89 4.85
CA ALA A 19 12.31 6.66 5.61
C ALA A 19 11.10 5.88 5.07
N ALA A 20 9.98 6.55 4.82
CA ALA A 20 8.78 5.93 4.25
C ALA A 20 9.05 5.33 2.87
N GLN A 21 9.75 6.05 1.99
CA GLN A 21 10.13 5.59 0.66
C GLN A 21 11.06 4.37 0.71
N ARG A 22 12.09 4.40 1.57
CA ARG A 22 13.03 3.27 1.76
C ARG A 22 12.31 2.02 2.25
N LEU A 23 11.35 2.18 3.17
CA LEU A 23 10.51 1.09 3.66
C LEU A 23 9.40 0.71 2.67
N ARG A 24 9.19 1.50 1.61
CA ARG A 24 8.13 1.33 0.61
C ARG A 24 6.72 1.29 1.23
N VAL A 25 6.49 2.09 2.26
CA VAL A 25 5.16 2.21 2.91
C VAL A 25 4.38 3.39 2.33
N PRO A 26 3.04 3.32 2.23
CA PRO A 26 2.22 4.38 1.64
C PRO A 26 1.97 5.48 2.66
N VAL A 27 3.05 6.14 3.06
CA VAL A 27 3.07 7.24 4.02
C VAL A 27 3.80 8.43 3.40
N GLU A 28 3.19 9.60 3.52
CA GLU A 28 3.74 10.88 3.08
C GLU A 28 3.71 11.86 4.25
N VAL A 29 4.76 12.66 4.40
CA VAL A 29 4.79 13.79 5.33
C VAL A 29 4.74 15.08 4.54
N VAL A 30 3.67 15.85 4.74
CA VAL A 30 3.51 17.19 4.16
C VAL A 30 3.82 18.26 5.20
N HIS A 31 4.27 19.44 4.77
CA HIS A 31 4.61 20.54 5.68
C HIS A 31 4.35 21.92 5.07
N ALA A 32 4.22 22.93 5.95
CA ALA A 32 4.15 24.34 5.60
C ALA A 32 4.61 25.19 6.80
N GLY A 33 5.69 25.96 6.63
CA GLY A 33 6.30 26.67 7.76
C GLY A 33 6.79 25.68 8.82
N SER A 34 6.34 25.84 10.07
CA SER A 34 6.63 24.90 11.17
C SER A 34 5.63 23.76 11.32
N LEU A 35 4.51 23.80 10.57
CA LEU A 35 3.49 22.76 10.56
C LEU A 35 3.98 21.59 9.71
N TRP A 36 3.76 20.37 10.18
CA TRP A 36 3.93 19.14 9.42
C TRP A 36 2.81 18.15 9.76
N LYS A 37 2.51 17.23 8.85
CA LYS A 37 1.45 16.23 9.04
C LYS A 37 1.77 14.94 8.30
N ILE A 38 1.52 13.82 8.96
CA ILE A 38 1.54 12.48 8.36
C ILE A 38 0.24 12.25 7.58
N LYS A 39 0.35 11.79 6.34
CA LYS A 39 -0.73 11.33 5.48
C LYS A 39 -0.48 9.89 5.08
N LEU A 40 -1.52 9.06 5.16
CA LEU A 40 -1.50 7.72 4.56
C LEU A 40 -2.04 7.85 3.14
N THR A 41 -1.30 7.34 2.17
CA THR A 41 -1.64 7.45 0.73
C THR A 41 -2.37 6.23 0.19
N ALA A 42 -2.60 5.23 1.05
CA ALA A 42 -3.43 4.06 0.78
C ALA A 42 -4.22 3.68 2.05
N GLU A 43 -5.27 2.89 1.88
CA GLU A 43 -5.94 2.25 3.01
C GLU A 43 -5.04 1.17 3.60
N LEU A 44 -4.72 1.32 4.89
CA LEU A 44 -3.88 0.39 5.64
C LEU A 44 -4.67 -0.16 6.82
N PRO A 45 -4.44 -1.43 7.21
CA PRO A 45 -5.00 -1.96 8.44
C PRO A 45 -4.37 -1.26 9.65
N TYR A 46 -5.20 -1.00 10.66
CA TYR A 46 -4.81 -0.42 11.95
C TYR A 46 -3.92 0.83 11.86
N PRO A 47 -4.31 1.86 11.07
CA PRO A 47 -3.46 3.04 10.83
C PRO A 47 -3.15 3.83 12.10
N ALA A 48 -4.05 3.75 13.09
CA ALA A 48 -3.89 4.39 14.40
C ALA A 48 -2.67 3.87 15.19
N LEU A 49 -2.19 2.65 14.91
CA LEU A 49 -1.05 2.07 15.62
C LEU A 49 0.25 2.86 15.40
N LEU A 50 0.41 3.54 14.25
CA LEU A 50 1.56 4.43 14.03
C LEU A 50 1.65 5.51 15.11
N PHE A 51 0.53 6.15 15.45
CA PHE A 51 0.51 7.20 16.46
C PHE A 51 0.68 6.62 17.87
N ALA A 52 0.17 5.41 18.12
CA ALA A 52 0.40 4.72 19.39
C ALA A 52 1.89 4.38 19.60
N LEU A 53 2.56 3.85 18.58
CA LEU A 53 3.99 3.54 18.62
C LEU A 53 4.85 4.81 18.76
N LEU A 54 4.50 5.90 18.06
CA LEU A 54 5.18 7.18 18.24
C LEU A 54 5.11 7.65 19.70
N ARG A 55 3.92 7.56 20.33
CA ARG A 55 3.75 7.91 21.75
C ARG A 55 4.53 6.99 22.68
N GLU A 56 4.52 5.68 22.42
CA GLU A 56 5.30 4.69 23.16
C GLU A 56 6.80 5.03 23.11
N LYS A 57 7.30 5.46 21.95
CA LYS A 57 8.70 5.83 21.72
C LYS A 57 9.03 7.27 22.11
N GLY A 58 8.17 7.93 22.89
CA GLY A 58 8.44 9.24 23.48
C GLY A 58 8.05 10.44 22.62
N VAL A 59 7.39 10.25 21.47
CA VAL A 59 6.90 11.33 20.61
C VAL A 59 5.40 11.55 20.85
N HIS A 60 5.04 12.60 21.59
CA HIS A 60 3.64 12.94 21.79
C HIS A 60 3.02 13.48 20.49
N ILE A 61 2.02 12.76 19.97
CA ILE A 61 1.29 13.10 18.74
C ILE A 61 -0.16 12.68 18.86
N TRP A 62 -1.07 13.41 18.21
CA TRP A 62 -2.47 13.06 18.05
C TRP A 62 -2.75 12.46 16.69
N ASP A 63 -3.66 11.50 16.66
CA ASP A 63 -3.98 10.71 15.48
C ASP A 63 -4.56 11.62 14.38
N ASN A 64 -3.85 11.68 13.24
CA ASN A 64 -4.25 12.41 12.04
C ASN A 64 -4.39 13.95 12.20
N PHE A 65 -3.87 14.53 13.28
CA PHE A 65 -3.78 15.99 13.45
C PHE A 65 -2.42 16.53 12.99
N PRO A 66 -2.35 17.81 12.56
CA PRO A 66 -1.08 18.47 12.29
C PRO A 66 -0.22 18.60 13.55
N CYS A 67 1.08 18.54 13.35
CA CYS A 67 2.12 18.75 14.36
C CYS A 67 2.90 20.03 14.05
N PHE A 68 3.56 20.60 15.06
CA PHE A 68 4.31 21.84 14.92
C PHE A 68 5.66 21.72 15.59
N LEU A 69 6.73 22.12 14.89
CA LEU A 69 7.99 22.41 15.56
C LEU A 69 7.94 23.81 16.19
N THR A 70 8.65 23.96 17.29
CA THR A 70 8.84 25.24 17.98
C THR A 70 10.32 25.52 18.13
N ALA A 71 10.68 26.78 18.40
CA ALA A 71 12.08 27.16 18.65
C ALA A 71 12.70 26.48 19.89
N ALA A 72 11.89 25.83 20.73
CA ALA A 72 12.37 25.05 21.88
C ALA A 72 12.89 23.65 21.50
N HIS A 73 12.54 23.14 20.31
CA HIS A 73 13.03 21.85 19.84
C HIS A 73 14.49 21.97 19.41
N SER A 74 15.33 21.13 19.99
CA SER A 74 16.72 20.92 19.62
C SER A 74 16.84 19.99 18.40
N GLU A 75 18.02 19.95 17.79
CA GLU A 75 18.30 18.95 16.74
C GLU A 75 18.17 17.51 17.29
N ALA A 76 18.51 17.28 18.57
CA ALA A 76 18.34 15.97 19.19
C ALA A 76 16.86 15.55 19.27
N ASP A 77 15.96 16.49 19.55
CA ASP A 77 14.51 16.21 19.55
C ASP A 77 14.01 15.87 18.15
N VAL A 78 14.50 16.58 17.12
CA VAL A 78 14.18 16.29 15.71
C VAL A 78 14.66 14.89 15.32
N GLN A 79 15.88 14.52 15.71
CA GLN A 79 16.44 13.20 15.43
C GLN A 79 15.68 12.09 16.18
N LEU A 80 15.23 12.34 17.41
CA LEU A 80 14.35 11.42 18.13
C LEU A 80 13.04 11.17 17.37
N VAL A 81 12.41 12.22 16.81
CA VAL A 81 11.20 12.07 15.98
C VAL A 81 11.48 11.22 14.74
N VAL A 82 12.59 11.48 14.04
CA VAL A 82 12.97 10.71 12.84
C VAL A 82 13.20 9.24 13.17
N GLN A 83 13.91 8.95 14.26
CA GLN A 83 14.20 7.59 14.69
C GLN A 83 12.92 6.86 15.09
N ALA A 84 12.12 7.45 15.99
CA ALA A 84 10.87 6.86 16.46
C ALA A 84 9.89 6.58 15.31
N PHE A 85 9.79 7.50 14.35
CA PHE A 85 8.96 7.31 13.16
C PHE A 85 9.48 6.17 12.28
N THR A 86 10.78 6.15 12.01
CA THR A 86 11.41 5.11 11.19
C THR A 86 11.22 3.72 11.78
N ASP A 87 11.43 3.57 13.08
CA ASP A 87 11.27 2.30 13.79
C ASP A 87 9.81 1.86 13.80
N SER A 88 8.89 2.79 14.07
CA SER A 88 7.44 2.50 14.06
C SER A 88 6.95 2.02 12.69
N LEU A 89 7.42 2.64 11.59
CA LEU A 89 7.09 2.18 10.24
C LEU A 89 7.66 0.79 9.95
N ALA A 90 8.87 0.50 10.42
CA ALA A 90 9.50 -0.81 10.23
C ALA A 90 8.73 -1.91 10.98
N GLU A 91 8.35 -1.65 12.23
CA GLU A 91 7.53 -2.57 13.04
C GLU A 91 6.16 -2.83 12.40
N LEU A 92 5.46 -1.77 11.97
CA LEU A 92 4.15 -1.90 11.33
C LEU A 92 4.22 -2.64 10.00
N LYS A 93 5.25 -2.38 9.20
CA LYS A 93 5.49 -3.11 7.96
C LYS A 93 5.74 -4.59 8.21
N ALA A 94 6.48 -4.95 9.26
CA ALA A 94 6.80 -6.34 9.55
C ALA A 94 5.59 -7.13 10.09
N GLY A 95 4.67 -6.48 10.81
CA GLY A 95 3.57 -7.16 11.50
C GLY A 95 2.17 -6.98 10.91
N PHE A 96 1.89 -5.85 10.26
CA PHE A 96 0.51 -5.45 9.94
C PHE A 96 0.31 -4.99 8.50
N TRP A 97 1.28 -4.29 7.91
CA TRP A 97 1.16 -3.75 6.56
C TRP A 97 1.77 -4.72 5.55
N GLU A 98 0.99 -5.74 5.19
CA GLU A 98 1.26 -6.58 4.02
C GLU A 98 1.01 -5.77 2.75
N LEU A 99 2.02 -4.99 2.38
CA LEU A 99 2.01 -4.24 1.14
C LEU A 99 2.24 -5.23 0.01
N ALA A 100 1.24 -5.42 -0.84
CA ALA A 100 1.33 -6.29 -2.00
C ALA A 100 2.60 -5.96 -2.78
N THR A 101 3.54 -6.90 -2.82
CA THR A 101 4.76 -6.72 -3.61
C THR A 101 4.40 -6.75 -5.09
N ALA A 102 5.20 -6.10 -5.93
CA ALA A 102 5.02 -6.19 -7.38
C ALA A 102 5.00 -7.66 -7.85
N GLU A 103 5.76 -8.53 -7.20
CA GLU A 103 5.78 -9.98 -7.42
C GLU A 103 4.46 -10.65 -7.01
N ALA A 104 3.89 -10.31 -5.85
CA ALA A 104 2.59 -10.83 -5.42
C ALA A 104 1.46 -10.33 -6.34
N MET A 105 1.50 -9.07 -6.77
CA MET A 105 0.55 -8.52 -7.74
C MET A 105 0.70 -9.19 -9.11
N LEU A 106 1.91 -9.46 -9.57
CA LEU A 106 2.18 -10.17 -10.83
C LEU A 106 1.75 -11.63 -10.76
N ALA A 107 1.98 -12.30 -9.63
CA ALA A 107 1.54 -13.66 -9.37
C ALA A 107 0.00 -13.78 -9.40
N LEU A 108 -0.73 -12.77 -8.88
CA LEU A 108 -2.19 -12.70 -8.96
C LEU A 108 -2.69 -12.31 -10.37
N ALA A 109 -1.92 -11.50 -11.11
CA ALA A 109 -2.27 -11.09 -12.46
C ALA A 109 -2.20 -12.24 -13.48
N SER A 110 -1.32 -13.23 -13.27
CA SER A 110 -1.18 -14.37 -14.19
C SER A 110 -2.44 -15.25 -14.32
N PRO A 111 -3.10 -15.70 -13.22
CA PRO A 111 -4.36 -16.43 -13.30
C PRO A 111 -5.49 -15.60 -13.92
N LEU A 112 -5.59 -14.31 -13.62
CA LEU A 112 -6.61 -13.43 -14.20
C LEU A 112 -6.38 -13.14 -15.69
N ALA A 113 -5.13 -12.99 -16.11
CA ALA A 113 -4.79 -12.81 -17.52
C ALA A 113 -5.11 -14.05 -18.35
N ALA A 114 -4.95 -15.26 -17.77
CA ALA A 114 -5.35 -16.51 -18.39
C ALA A 114 -6.87 -16.60 -18.64
N LEU A 115 -7.69 -15.91 -17.85
CA LEU A 115 -9.15 -15.83 -18.08
C LEU A 115 -9.53 -14.94 -19.28
N ASN A 116 -8.62 -14.08 -19.75
CA ASN A 116 -8.86 -13.21 -20.91
C ASN A 116 -8.32 -13.81 -22.22
N GLN A 117 -7.67 -14.97 -22.17
CA GLN A 117 -7.18 -15.68 -23.34
C GLN A 117 -7.97 -16.99 -23.53
N PRO A 118 -8.71 -17.14 -24.64
CA PRO A 118 -9.41 -18.39 -24.89
C PRO A 118 -8.39 -19.52 -25.08
N PRO A 119 -8.56 -20.68 -24.43
CA PRO A 119 -7.61 -21.79 -24.49
C PRO A 119 -7.48 -22.40 -25.90
N VAL A 120 -8.50 -22.21 -26.75
CA VAL A 120 -8.47 -22.55 -28.17
C VAL A 120 -9.12 -21.43 -28.98
N PRO A 121 -8.65 -21.16 -30.21
CA PRO A 121 -9.28 -20.17 -31.10
C PRO A 121 -10.77 -20.49 -31.32
N GLY A 122 -11.64 -19.49 -31.11
CA GLY A 122 -13.09 -19.63 -31.25
C GLY A 122 -13.84 -20.04 -29.97
N ALA A 123 -13.14 -20.31 -28.86
CA ALA A 123 -13.79 -20.50 -27.57
C ALA A 123 -14.39 -19.18 -27.04
N ARG A 124 -15.58 -19.26 -26.47
CA ARG A 124 -16.32 -18.14 -25.87
C ARG A 124 -16.49 -18.37 -24.38
N LEU A 125 -16.32 -17.32 -23.58
CA LEU A 125 -16.51 -17.37 -22.13
C LEU A 125 -18.01 -17.37 -21.80
N GLY A 126 -18.45 -18.31 -20.99
CA GLY A 126 -19.82 -18.45 -20.52
C GLY A 126 -19.87 -18.86 -19.04
N ARG A 127 -21.04 -19.30 -18.57
CA ARG A 127 -21.23 -19.84 -17.22
C ARG A 127 -21.68 -21.30 -17.30
N ASP A 128 -21.11 -22.12 -16.44
CA ASP A 128 -21.53 -23.51 -16.27
C ASP A 128 -22.86 -23.62 -15.48
N PRO A 129 -23.47 -24.82 -15.38
CA PRO A 129 -24.70 -25.02 -14.61
C PRO A 129 -24.60 -24.67 -13.10
N LEU A 130 -23.38 -24.55 -12.56
CA LEU A 130 -23.11 -24.18 -11.17
C LEU A 130 -22.82 -22.68 -11.01
N GLY A 131 -22.82 -21.91 -12.11
CA GLY A 131 -22.57 -20.47 -12.11
C GLY A 131 -21.10 -20.06 -12.22
N ASN A 132 -20.18 -21.02 -12.36
CA ASN A 132 -18.76 -20.73 -12.51
C ASN A 132 -18.43 -20.32 -13.95
N PRO A 133 -17.44 -19.43 -14.17
CA PRO A 133 -16.97 -19.11 -15.51
C PRO A 133 -16.35 -20.32 -16.20
N ALA A 134 -16.77 -20.62 -17.43
CA ALA A 134 -16.24 -21.72 -18.22
C ALA A 134 -16.13 -21.36 -19.71
N TRP A 135 -15.18 -21.99 -20.41
CA TRP A 135 -14.99 -21.79 -21.85
C TRP A 135 -15.84 -22.76 -22.66
N TYR A 136 -16.41 -22.28 -23.77
CA TYR A 136 -17.30 -23.03 -24.65
C TYR A 136 -16.84 -22.94 -26.10
N LEU A 137 -16.76 -24.07 -26.80
CA LEU A 137 -16.48 -24.13 -28.24
C LEU A 137 -17.75 -24.52 -29.00
N ALA A 138 -18.02 -23.87 -30.14
CA ALA A 138 -19.12 -24.28 -31.01
C ALA A 138 -18.85 -25.69 -31.58
N ASP A 139 -19.84 -26.57 -31.49
CA ASP A 139 -19.75 -27.94 -31.99
C ASP A 139 -19.84 -27.92 -33.54
N PRO A 140 -18.77 -28.36 -34.27
CA PRO A 140 -18.78 -28.37 -35.72
C PRO A 140 -19.79 -29.37 -36.31
N ASP A 141 -20.15 -30.42 -35.56
CA ASP A 141 -21.09 -31.45 -36.01
C ASP A 141 -22.56 -31.11 -35.66
N ARG A 142 -22.77 -30.09 -34.81
CA ARG A 142 -24.11 -29.68 -34.34
C ARG A 142 -24.24 -28.15 -34.30
N PRO A 143 -24.61 -27.51 -35.42
CA PRO A 143 -24.74 -26.06 -35.48
C PRO A 143 -25.75 -25.55 -34.44
N GLY A 144 -25.29 -24.64 -33.57
CA GLY A 144 -26.08 -24.06 -32.47
C GLY A 144 -25.85 -24.68 -31.09
N ARG A 145 -25.05 -25.75 -30.97
CA ARG A 145 -24.63 -26.30 -29.68
C ARG A 145 -23.19 -25.93 -29.35
N PHE A 146 -22.92 -25.80 -28.06
CA PHE A 146 -21.62 -25.45 -27.52
C PHE A 146 -21.16 -26.54 -26.56
N VAL A 147 -19.89 -26.93 -26.64
CA VAL A 147 -19.26 -27.92 -25.76
C VAL A 147 -18.37 -27.17 -24.76
N GLN A 148 -18.55 -27.45 -23.47
CA GLN A 148 -17.70 -26.89 -22.42
C GLN A 148 -16.30 -27.49 -22.51
N LEU A 149 -15.28 -26.63 -22.51
CA LEU A 149 -13.89 -27.03 -22.42
C LEU A 149 -13.53 -27.18 -20.94
N ALA A 150 -12.95 -28.33 -20.58
CA ALA A 150 -12.36 -28.51 -19.27
C ALA A 150 -11.14 -27.58 -19.17
N VAL A 151 -11.27 -26.51 -18.39
CA VAL A 151 -10.10 -25.70 -18.03
C VAL A 151 -9.31 -26.54 -17.03
N PRO A 152 -8.01 -26.79 -17.23
CA PRO A 152 -7.20 -27.42 -16.20
C PRO A 152 -7.28 -26.51 -14.96
N ALA A 153 -7.65 -27.11 -13.82
CA ALA A 153 -7.70 -26.40 -12.56
C ALA A 153 -6.36 -25.67 -12.36
N LEU A 154 -6.44 -24.36 -12.13
CA LEU A 154 -5.29 -23.58 -11.67
C LEU A 154 -4.85 -24.20 -10.34
N VAL A 155 -3.73 -24.94 -10.36
CA VAL A 155 -2.99 -25.38 -9.17
C VAL A 155 -2.14 -24.23 -8.68
#